data_AF-A0A8X6SZJ5-F1
#
_entry.id   AF-A0A8X6SZJ5-F1
#
_cell.length_a   1.000
_cell.length_b   1.000
_cell.length_c   1.000
_cell.angle_alpha   90.00
_cell.angle_beta   90.00
_cell.angle_gamma   90.00
#
_symmetry.space_group_name_H-M   'P 1'
#
loop_
_entity.id
_entity.type
_entity.pdbx_description
1 polymer ?
#
loop_
_entity_poly.entity_id
_entity_poly.type
_entity_poly.pdbx_seq_one_letter_code
_entity_poly.pdbx_strand_id
1 'polypeptide(L)'
;MSPRMKSFFTPKGSAQSEKVDIAELTEFYHSIKHYISYVVQDCSFKVLKQVINDSDIGKQMTGGRTKCTALVNQVLFPYSMELVQEDLKNDVPFSVATDASNTGNRKKFPVAIQYFSPKSGICHKILDFYEDSFEDSKSIKERLCEVMD
;
A
#
# COMPACT_ATOMS: atom_id res chain seq x y z
N MET A 1 31.92 -8.68 18.84
CA MET A 1 30.97 -7.54 18.95
C MET A 1 30.71 -7.23 20.41
N SER A 2 30.78 -5.96 20.82
CA SER A 2 30.48 -5.52 22.20
C SER A 2 29.05 -5.91 22.62
N PRO A 3 28.80 -6.28 23.90
CA PRO A 3 27.45 -6.56 24.41
C PRO A 3 26.47 -5.40 24.16
N ARG A 4 26.93 -4.15 24.22
CA ARG A 4 26.12 -2.96 23.87
C ARG A 4 25.65 -2.99 22.43
N MET A 5 26.49 -3.47 21.51
CA MET A 5 26.18 -3.49 20.07
C MET A 5 25.09 -4.51 19.74
N LYS A 6 24.99 -5.61 20.49
CA LYS A 6 23.92 -6.61 20.32
C LYS A 6 22.53 -6.06 20.72
N SER A 7 22.47 -5.07 21.61
CA SER A 7 21.19 -4.45 21.99
C SER A 7 20.59 -3.56 20.91
N PHE A 8 21.39 -3.10 19.95
CA PHE A 8 20.94 -2.23 18.85
C PHE A 8 20.43 -3.01 17.63
N PHE A 9 20.76 -4.30 17.52
CA PHE A 9 20.41 -5.12 16.37
C PHE A 9 19.66 -6.36 16.83
N THR A 10 18.35 -6.36 16.62
CA THR A 10 17.53 -7.57 16.80
C THR A 10 17.95 -8.59 15.74
N PRO A 11 18.27 -9.84 16.11
CA PRO A 11 18.60 -10.87 15.13
C PRO A 11 17.43 -11.06 14.16
N LYS A 12 17.72 -10.95 12.87
CA LYS A 12 16.75 -11.23 11.79
C LYS A 12 16.19 -12.65 11.97
N GLY A 13 14.87 -12.79 11.85
CA GLY A 13 14.19 -14.09 11.97
C GLY A 13 13.99 -14.59 13.41
N SER A 14 14.23 -13.74 14.43
CA SER A 14 13.78 -14.05 15.78
C SER A 14 12.26 -13.81 15.92
N ALA A 15 11.60 -14.56 16.81
CA ALA A 15 10.17 -14.37 17.09
C ALA A 15 9.82 -12.93 17.53
N GLN A 16 10.77 -12.22 18.15
CA GLN A 16 10.60 -10.81 18.49
C GLN A 16 10.68 -9.90 17.26
N SER A 17 11.64 -10.15 16.36
CA SER A 17 11.74 -9.40 15.10
C SER A 17 10.48 -9.53 14.26
N GLU A 18 9.94 -10.74 14.15
CA GLU A 18 8.71 -11.00 13.39
C GLU A 18 7.50 -10.24 13.95
N LYS A 19 7.36 -10.18 15.29
CA LYS A 19 6.32 -9.38 15.95
C LYS A 19 6.47 -7.89 15.65
N VAL A 20 7.70 -7.38 15.58
CA VAL A 20 7.97 -5.97 15.22
C VAL A 20 7.62 -5.72 13.76
N ASP A 21 8.01 -6.62 12.85
CA ASP A 21 7.69 -6.52 11.42
C ASP A 21 6.17 -6.52 11.19
N ILE A 22 5.43 -7.41 11.87
CA ILE A 22 3.96 -7.45 11.83
C ILE A 22 3.35 -6.15 12.37
N ALA A 23 3.86 -5.63 13.50
CA ALA A 23 3.33 -4.41 14.11
C ALA A 23 3.54 -3.19 13.19
N GLU A 24 4.70 -3.06 12.57
CA GLU A 24 4.98 -1.99 11.62
C GLU A 24 4.13 -2.11 10.35
N LEU A 25 4.00 -3.31 9.78
CA LEU A 25 3.13 -3.54 8.61
C LEU A 25 1.68 -3.20 8.93
N THR A 26 1.21 -3.55 10.13
CA THR A 26 -0.14 -3.23 10.61
C THR A 26 -0.35 -1.73 10.73
N GLU A 27 0.62 -0.99 11.29
CA GLU A 27 0.55 0.47 11.42
C GLU A 27 0.55 1.16 10.04
N PHE A 28 1.36 0.69 9.10
CA PHE A 28 1.36 1.20 7.73
C PHE A 28 0.05 0.89 7.01
N TYR A 29 -0.46 -0.33 7.13
CA TYR A 29 -1.75 -0.71 6.57
C TYR A 29 -2.88 0.17 7.14
N HIS A 30 -2.92 0.38 8.45
CA HIS A 30 -3.88 1.27 9.10
C HIS A 30 -3.79 2.68 8.52
N SER A 31 -2.58 3.21 8.40
CA SER A 31 -2.33 4.54 7.83
C SER A 31 -2.91 4.67 6.41
N ILE A 32 -2.68 3.69 5.54
CA ILE A 32 -3.19 3.69 4.16
C ILE A 32 -4.71 3.57 4.15
N LYS A 33 -5.27 2.67 4.95
CA LYS A 33 -6.72 2.43 5.05
C LYS A 33 -7.48 3.70 5.45
N HIS A 34 -6.85 4.56 6.25
CA HIS A 34 -7.41 5.83 6.70
C HIS A 34 -6.87 7.05 5.94
N TYR A 35 -6.25 6.85 4.77
CA TYR A 35 -5.76 7.91 3.89
C TYR A 35 -4.76 8.87 4.58
N ILE A 36 -4.00 8.36 5.55
CA ILE A 36 -2.98 9.12 6.27
C ILE A 36 -1.75 9.27 5.38
N SER A 37 -1.30 10.52 5.22
CA SER A 37 -0.11 10.85 4.42
C SER A 37 1.13 10.11 4.91
N TYR A 38 1.95 9.65 3.96
CA TYR A 38 3.22 8.98 4.29
C TYR A 38 4.18 9.92 5.04
N VAL A 39 4.04 11.24 4.88
CA VAL A 39 4.85 12.23 5.61
C VAL A 39 4.69 12.10 7.13
N VAL A 40 3.50 11.70 7.60
CA VAL A 40 3.26 11.47 9.03
C VAL A 40 4.15 10.36 9.57
N GLN A 41 4.49 9.36 8.75
CA GLN A 41 5.30 8.21 9.16
C GLN A 41 6.72 8.58 9.62
N ASP A 42 7.25 9.74 9.20
CA ASP A 42 8.57 10.22 9.65
C ASP A 42 8.60 10.55 11.16
N CYS A 43 7.44 10.83 11.75
CA CYS A 43 7.30 11.07 13.18
C CYS A 43 6.40 10.06 13.91
N SER A 44 5.55 9.31 13.22
CA SER A 44 4.62 8.33 13.84
C SER A 44 5.31 7.44 14.86
N PHE A 45 6.40 6.75 14.50
CA PHE A 45 7.08 5.85 15.45
C PHE A 45 7.83 6.58 16.57
N LYS A 46 8.19 7.86 16.39
CA LYS A 46 8.78 8.65 17.47
C LYS A 46 7.73 8.97 18.53
N VAL A 47 6.53 9.35 18.08
CA VAL A 47 5.37 9.59 18.96
C VAL A 47 4.93 8.28 19.59
N LEU A 48 4.78 7.21 18.81
CA LEU A 48 4.34 5.91 19.28
C LEU A 48 5.23 5.40 20.42
N LYS A 49 6.57 5.52 20.30
CA LYS A 49 7.51 5.16 21.38
C LYS A 49 7.34 5.96 22.67
N GLN A 50 6.82 7.17 22.60
CA GLN A 50 6.51 7.97 23.79
C GLN A 50 5.17 7.56 24.40
N VAL A 51 4.18 7.25 23.57
CA VAL A 51 2.82 6.87 23.99
C VAL A 51 2.79 5.45 24.58
N ILE A 52 3.46 4.49 23.94
CA ILE A 52 3.54 3.08 24.37
C ILE A 52 4.97 2.72 24.83
N ASN A 53 5.49 3.51 25.76
CA ASN A 53 6.88 3.42 26.22
C ASN A 53 7.19 2.17 27.06
N ASP A 54 6.17 1.39 27.43
CA ASP A 54 6.25 0.13 28.16
C ASP A 54 6.32 -1.09 27.23
N SER A 55 5.91 -0.93 25.96
CA SER A 55 5.90 -2.00 24.96
C SER A 55 7.29 -2.28 24.38
N ASP A 56 7.78 -3.51 24.54
CA ASP A 56 9.03 -3.95 23.94
C ASP A 56 8.98 -4.03 22.40
N ILE A 57 7.79 -4.25 21.84
CA ILE A 57 7.54 -4.17 20.39
C ILE A 57 7.60 -2.70 19.97
N GLY A 58 6.85 -1.82 20.63
CA GLY A 58 6.78 -0.39 20.31
C GLY A 58 8.14 0.30 20.33
N LYS A 59 8.99 -0.02 21.32
CA LYS A 59 10.38 0.46 21.41
C LYS A 59 11.21 0.08 20.20
N GLN A 60 11.00 -1.11 19.66
CA GLN A 60 11.76 -1.68 18.53
C GLN A 60 11.20 -1.30 17.16
N MET A 61 9.93 -0.88 17.07
CA MET A 61 9.36 -0.38 15.82
C MET A 61 10.18 0.80 15.30
N THR A 62 10.53 0.76 14.03
CA THR A 62 11.31 1.78 13.34
C THR A 62 10.78 1.95 11.93
N GLY A 63 10.73 3.18 11.47
CA GLY A 63 10.27 3.43 10.13
C GLY A 63 10.11 4.91 9.88
N GLY A 64 10.00 5.22 8.61
CA GLY A 64 9.66 6.54 8.10
C GLY A 64 9.10 6.34 6.71
N ARG A 65 9.00 7.43 5.94
CA ARG A 65 8.50 7.40 4.57
C ARG A 65 9.11 6.29 3.72
N THR A 66 10.44 6.16 3.70
CA THR A 66 11.13 5.19 2.83
C THR A 66 10.71 3.74 3.10
N LYS A 67 10.61 3.35 4.37
CA LYS A 67 10.22 1.99 4.76
C LYS A 67 8.74 1.74 4.50
N CYS A 68 7.88 2.72 4.82
CA CYS A 68 6.47 2.69 4.49
C CYS A 68 6.29 2.47 2.97
N THR A 69 6.86 3.34 2.14
CA THR A 69 6.77 3.24 0.67
C THR A 69 7.23 1.89 0.15
N ALA A 70 8.36 1.36 0.65
CA ALA A 70 8.85 0.05 0.23
C ALA A 70 7.85 -1.07 0.58
N LEU A 71 7.33 -1.10 1.81
CA LEU A 71 6.37 -2.10 2.25
C LEU A 71 5.03 -1.98 1.51
N VAL A 72 4.56 -0.77 1.24
CA VAL A 72 3.33 -0.60 0.47
C VAL A 72 3.51 -1.13 -0.94
N ASN A 73 4.56 -0.68 -1.63
CA ASN A 73 4.74 -1.01 -3.05
C ASN A 73 5.13 -2.48 -3.27
N GLN A 74 5.85 -3.10 -2.34
CA GLN A 74 6.38 -4.45 -2.51
C GLN A 74 5.55 -5.54 -1.81
N VAL A 75 4.68 -5.17 -0.87
CA VAL A 75 3.90 -6.15 -0.07
C VAL A 75 2.41 -5.86 -0.16
N LEU A 76 1.95 -4.70 0.32
CA LEU A 76 0.51 -4.44 0.44
C LEU A 76 -0.17 -4.26 -0.92
N PHE A 77 0.48 -3.57 -1.86
CA PHE A 77 -0.06 -3.34 -3.19
C PHE A 77 -0.17 -4.65 -4.01
N PRO A 78 0.89 -5.48 -4.16
CA PRO A 78 0.78 -6.76 -4.85
C PRO A 78 -0.29 -7.66 -4.24
N TYR A 79 -0.33 -7.77 -2.91
CA TYR A 79 -1.35 -8.56 -2.23
C TYR A 79 -2.77 -8.04 -2.47
N SER A 80 -2.97 -6.72 -2.48
CA SER A 80 -4.26 -6.13 -2.83
C SER A 80 -4.69 -6.46 -4.26
N MET A 81 -3.75 -6.53 -5.21
CA MET A 81 -4.03 -6.90 -6.59
C MET A 81 -4.40 -8.37 -6.72
N GLU A 82 -3.69 -9.25 -6.02
CA GLU A 82 -4.00 -10.69 -5.96
C GLU A 82 -5.44 -10.95 -5.46
N LEU A 83 -5.89 -10.20 -4.44
CA LEU A 83 -7.26 -10.30 -3.93
C LEU A 83 -8.30 -9.90 -4.97
N VAL A 84 -8.04 -8.83 -5.75
CA VAL A 84 -8.93 -8.41 -6.83
C VAL A 84 -8.96 -9.46 -7.94
N GLN A 85 -7.82 -10.00 -8.32
CA GLN A 85 -7.74 -11.07 -9.30
C GLN A 85 -8.50 -12.32 -8.83
N GLU A 86 -8.36 -12.71 -7.55
CA GLU A 86 -9.08 -13.84 -6.98
C GLU A 86 -10.60 -13.67 -7.06
N ASP A 87 -11.10 -12.47 -6.72
CA ASP A 87 -12.52 -12.15 -6.83
C ASP A 87 -13.03 -12.25 -8.29
N LEU A 88 -12.17 -12.00 -9.28
CA LEU A 88 -12.53 -11.96 -10.71
C LEU A 88 -12.30 -13.28 -11.47
N LYS A 89 -11.65 -14.29 -10.87
CA LYS A 89 -11.24 -15.56 -11.53
C LYS A 89 -12.37 -16.39 -12.18
N ASN A 90 -13.63 -16.14 -11.86
CA ASN A 90 -14.78 -16.93 -12.32
C ASN A 90 -15.68 -16.17 -13.29
N ASP A 91 -15.09 -15.44 -14.24
CA ASP A 91 -15.79 -14.64 -15.24
C ASP A 91 -16.83 -13.67 -14.62
N VAL A 92 -16.48 -13.10 -13.46
CA VAL A 92 -17.35 -12.16 -12.76
C VAL A 92 -17.50 -10.91 -13.62
N PRO A 93 -18.73 -10.50 -14.00
CA PRO A 93 -18.94 -9.26 -14.72
C PRO A 93 -18.40 -8.07 -13.91
N PHE A 94 -17.61 -7.23 -14.58
CA PHE A 94 -17.05 -6.03 -14.01
C PHE A 94 -17.18 -4.86 -14.97
N SER A 95 -17.11 -3.64 -14.45
CA SER A 95 -16.99 -2.43 -15.24
C SER A 95 -15.69 -1.70 -14.88
N VAL A 96 -15.06 -1.12 -15.89
CA VAL A 96 -13.88 -0.29 -15.73
C VAL A 96 -14.27 1.16 -15.95
N ALA A 97 -13.80 2.03 -15.06
CA ALA A 97 -13.97 3.47 -15.15
C ALA A 97 -12.58 4.11 -15.18
N THR A 98 -12.42 5.10 -16.06
CA THR A 98 -11.26 5.98 -16.08
C THR A 98 -11.73 7.42 -16.24
N ASP A 99 -10.92 8.34 -15.74
CA ASP A 99 -11.15 9.78 -15.84
C ASP A 99 -9.82 10.46 -16.19
N ALA A 100 -9.86 11.72 -16.64
CA ALA A 100 -8.68 12.52 -16.92
C ALA A 100 -8.56 13.66 -15.90
N SER A 101 -7.63 13.52 -14.96
CA SER A 101 -7.32 14.58 -14.00
C SER A 101 -6.10 15.38 -14.44
N ASN A 102 -6.25 16.69 -14.50
CA ASN A 102 -5.17 17.62 -14.87
C ASN A 102 -4.57 18.25 -13.61
N THR A 103 -3.27 18.08 -13.39
CA THR A 103 -2.53 18.79 -12.34
C THR A 103 -1.34 19.50 -12.96
N GLY A 104 -1.53 20.79 -13.29
CA GLY A 104 -0.57 21.55 -14.09
C GLY A 104 -0.41 20.92 -15.48
N ASN A 105 0.83 20.61 -15.86
CA ASN A 105 1.14 19.95 -17.14
C ASN A 105 1.11 18.41 -17.06
N ARG A 106 0.74 17.84 -15.90
CA ARG A 106 0.64 16.39 -15.73
C ARG A 106 -0.81 15.97 -15.84
N LYS A 107 -1.03 15.00 -16.72
CA LYS A 107 -2.31 14.36 -16.95
C LYS A 107 -2.27 13.00 -16.25
N LYS A 108 -3.24 12.74 -15.39
CA LYS A 108 -3.33 11.55 -14.57
C LYS A 108 -4.63 10.83 -14.85
N PHE A 109 -4.54 9.53 -15.03
CA PHE A 109 -5.68 8.68 -15.33
C PHE A 109 -5.85 7.65 -14.23
N PRO A 110 -6.77 7.85 -13.28
CA PRO A 110 -7.23 6.76 -12.43
C PRO A 110 -7.84 5.65 -13.29
N VAL A 111 -7.45 4.41 -13.02
CA VAL A 111 -8.18 3.25 -13.51
C VAL A 111 -8.86 2.59 -12.31
N ALA A 112 -10.18 2.63 -12.30
CA ALA A 112 -11.02 2.01 -11.28
C ALA A 112 -11.79 0.84 -11.86
N ILE A 113 -12.01 -0.18 -11.05
CA ILE A 113 -12.84 -1.34 -11.37
C ILE A 113 -13.98 -1.47 -10.36
N GLN A 114 -15.15 -1.85 -10.86
CA GLN A 114 -16.32 -2.18 -10.08
C GLN A 114 -16.78 -3.59 -10.44
N TYR A 115 -17.05 -4.42 -9.43
CA TYR A 115 -17.55 -5.78 -9.60
C TYR A 115 -18.38 -6.21 -8.40
N PHE A 116 -19.12 -7.30 -8.52
CA PHE A 116 -19.84 -7.91 -7.40
C PHE A 116 -19.06 -9.09 -6.82
N SER A 117 -18.78 -9.06 -5.53
CA SER A 117 -18.23 -10.20 -4.77
C SER A 117 -19.32 -10.76 -3.86
N PRO A 118 -19.62 -12.07 -3.88
CA PRO A 118 -20.59 -12.68 -2.97
C PRO A 118 -20.28 -12.44 -1.49
N LYS A 119 -19.00 -12.24 -1.14
CA LYS A 119 -18.55 -11.99 0.24
C LYS A 119 -18.76 -10.54 0.68
N SER A 120 -18.59 -9.59 -0.24
CA SER A 120 -18.45 -8.16 0.08
C SER A 120 -19.52 -7.26 -0.58
N GLY A 121 -20.39 -7.81 -1.42
CA GLY A 121 -21.36 -7.07 -2.21
C GLY A 121 -20.69 -6.34 -3.39
N ILE A 122 -21.13 -5.11 -3.65
CA ILE A 122 -20.54 -4.27 -4.71
C ILE A 122 -19.18 -3.75 -4.23
N CYS A 123 -18.13 -4.11 -4.96
CA CYS A 123 -16.75 -3.71 -4.71
C CYS A 123 -16.36 -2.56 -5.66
N HIS A 124 -15.63 -1.58 -5.13
CA HIS A 124 -14.96 -0.52 -5.89
C HIS A 124 -13.47 -0.54 -5.55
N LYS A 125 -12.61 -0.63 -6.56
CA LYS A 125 -11.15 -0.69 -6.39
C LYS A 125 -10.47 0.23 -7.39
N ILE A 126 -9.31 0.76 -7.01
CA ILE A 126 -8.41 1.50 -7.90
C ILE A 126 -7.28 0.56 -8.26
N LEU A 127 -7.07 0.32 -9.55
CA LEU A 127 -6.03 -0.56 -10.07
C LEU A 127 -4.72 0.21 -10.26
N ASP A 128 -4.79 1.39 -10.89
CA ASP A 128 -3.62 2.21 -11.17
C ASP A 128 -3.97 3.70 -11.27
N PHE A 129 -2.94 4.53 -11.23
CA PHE A 129 -2.94 5.96 -11.51
C PHE A 129 -1.76 6.28 -12.43
N TYR A 130 -1.95 6.09 -13.74
CA TYR A 130 -0.88 6.35 -14.69
C TYR A 130 -0.85 7.82 -15.13
N GLU A 131 0.35 8.30 -15.47
CA GLU A 131 0.55 9.60 -16.08
C GLU A 131 0.82 9.41 -17.59
N ASP A 132 0.06 10.09 -18.45
CA ASP A 132 0.26 10.07 -19.90
C ASP A 132 -0.12 11.42 -20.51
N SER A 133 0.70 11.97 -21.40
CA SER A 133 0.41 13.22 -22.10
C SER A 133 -0.67 13.09 -23.19
N PHE A 134 -0.96 11.89 -23.68
CA PHE A 134 -1.86 11.65 -24.81
C PHE A 134 -3.29 11.31 -24.33
N GLU A 135 -4.27 12.10 -24.79
CA GLU A 135 -5.70 11.96 -24.43
C GLU A 135 -6.56 11.36 -25.56
N ASP A 136 -5.95 10.95 -26.66
CA ASP A 136 -6.72 10.33 -27.75
C ASP A 136 -7.20 8.93 -27.37
N SER A 137 -8.30 8.51 -28.00
CA SER A 137 -8.96 7.25 -27.69
C SER A 137 -8.06 6.03 -27.88
N LYS A 138 -7.06 6.11 -28.77
CA LYS A 138 -6.15 4.99 -29.04
C LYS A 138 -5.18 4.85 -27.87
N SER A 139 -4.52 5.92 -27.45
CA SER A 139 -3.61 5.91 -26.31
C SER A 139 -4.31 5.48 -25.01
N ILE A 140 -5.51 6.01 -24.74
CA ILE A 140 -6.29 5.61 -23.56
C ILE A 140 -6.62 4.11 -23.61
N LYS A 141 -7.06 3.59 -24.77
CA LYS A 141 -7.34 2.16 -24.93
C LYS A 141 -6.10 1.30 -24.66
N GLU A 142 -4.95 1.67 -25.25
CA GLU A 142 -3.70 0.92 -25.09
C GLU A 142 -3.28 0.87 -23.61
N ARG A 143 -3.31 2.01 -22.91
CA ARG A 143 -3.00 2.08 -21.47
C ARG A 143 -3.98 1.29 -20.60
N LEU A 144 -5.27 1.30 -20.93
CA LEU A 144 -6.26 0.49 -20.22
C LEU A 144 -6.00 -1.00 -20.39
N CYS A 145 -5.62 -1.46 -21.59
CA CYS A 145 -5.21 -2.85 -21.80
C CYS A 145 -3.99 -3.19 -20.95
N GLU A 146 -2.95 -2.36 -20.94
CA GLU A 146 -1.73 -2.60 -20.15
C GLU A 146 -1.98 -2.69 -18.64
N VAL A 147 -2.93 -1.92 -18.10
CA VAL A 147 -3.32 -1.98 -16.67
C VAL A 147 -4.13 -3.24 -16.35
N MET A 148 -4.80 -3.81 -17.35
CA MET A 148 -5.70 -4.95 -17.20
C MET A 148 -5.09 -6.31 -17.57
N ASP A 149 -3.95 -6.32 -18.25
CA ASP A 149 -3.17 -7.52 -18.59
C ASP A 149 -2.53 -8.16 -17.33
#